data_AF-A0A0C9TJ53-F1
#
_entry.id   AF-A0A0C9TJ53-F1
#
_cell.length_a   1.000
_cell.length_b   1.000
_cell.length_c   1.000
_cell.angle_alpha   90.00
_cell.angle_beta   90.00
_cell.angle_gamma   90.00
#
_symmetry.space_group_name_H-M   'P 1'
#
loop_
_entity.id
_entity.type
_entity.pdbx_description
1 polymer ?
#
loop_
_entity_poly.entity_id
_entity_poly.type
_entity_poly.pdbx_seq_one_letter_code
_entity_poly.pdbx_strand_id
1 'polypeptide(L)'
;MDQAIPTAYPYMPFLNEEEWSLAEFLATSHLSKGSIDTFLKTAWVRNGNMPTFDTADKFFDRIDRFLPNGPKWHCKEITLPEAPNEPQLLFYRDPIECLQFLSQSPAFDGHQVYSPVKYFSDSEGNNRVYGEINSGDAWHYYQSVIGPEETVNPAIFASDATHVTNFSGDGKVHPVYISSGQIQADIRIQPNRRAFLLLCYLPVCKFSKRQYPSITQAKVLPGRLQARLTHACLKVVLKTLKEAGNKAVPMVNFRGEERMNRVFLAAWLSDKEEQNLLAALGANSCTTCFAEMENLGEPRPLRVSRCIIIIVYIYT
;
A
#
# COMPACT_ATOMS: atom_id res chain seq x y z
N MET A 1 1.82 -22.67 23.90
CA MET A 1 2.99 -23.48 23.52
C MET A 1 4.14 -22.52 23.37
N ASP A 2 5.10 -22.54 24.30
CA ASP A 2 6.31 -21.73 24.20
C ASP A 2 7.19 -22.29 23.08
N GLN A 3 6.96 -21.85 21.85
CA GLN A 3 7.97 -21.95 20.80
C GLN A 3 8.98 -20.85 21.08
N ALA A 4 9.96 -21.17 21.93
CA ALA A 4 11.08 -20.28 22.18
C ALA A 4 11.72 -19.94 20.83
N ILE A 5 11.67 -18.65 20.50
CA ILE A 5 12.29 -18.07 19.32
C ILE A 5 13.77 -18.48 19.32
N PRO A 6 14.30 -19.08 18.22
CA PRO A 6 15.71 -19.50 18.18
C PRO A 6 16.64 -18.32 18.50
N THR A 7 17.76 -18.55 19.18
CA THR A 7 18.72 -17.50 19.55
C THR A 7 19.26 -16.71 18.34
N ALA A 8 19.25 -17.31 17.14
CA ALA A 8 19.68 -16.68 15.89
C ALA A 8 18.56 -15.84 15.20
N TYR A 9 17.34 -15.86 15.71
CA TYR A 9 16.26 -14.97 15.27
C TYR A 9 16.39 -13.67 16.07
N PRO A 10 16.49 -12.48 15.43
CA PRO A 10 15.93 -12.14 14.12
C PRO A 10 16.91 -12.18 12.92
N TYR A 11 18.15 -12.64 13.11
CA TYR A 11 19.23 -12.50 12.11
C TYR A 11 19.31 -13.63 11.07
N MET A 12 18.54 -14.71 11.23
CA MET A 12 18.42 -15.77 10.22
C MET A 12 18.08 -15.19 8.83
N PRO A 13 18.74 -15.65 7.75
CA PRO A 13 19.62 -16.82 7.62
C PRO A 13 21.11 -16.56 7.92
N PHE A 14 21.43 -15.47 8.60
CA PHE A 14 22.78 -15.10 8.98
C PHE A 14 23.04 -15.50 10.43
N LEU A 15 24.31 -15.70 10.75
CA LEU A 15 24.79 -16.27 12.00
C LEU A 15 24.44 -15.38 13.20
N ASN A 16 24.60 -14.07 13.04
CA ASN A 16 24.44 -13.09 14.09
C ASN A 16 24.18 -11.68 13.50
N GLU A 17 24.04 -10.70 14.38
CA GLU A 17 23.81 -9.30 14.03
C GLU A 17 24.91 -8.69 13.15
N GLU A 18 26.17 -9.02 13.42
CA GLU A 18 27.32 -8.51 12.66
C GLU A 18 27.29 -9.00 11.21
N GLU A 19 27.02 -10.29 11.01
CA GLU A 19 26.89 -10.86 9.68
C GLU A 19 25.64 -10.31 8.95
N TRP A 20 24.52 -10.11 9.66
CA TRP A 20 23.34 -9.46 9.10
C TRP A 20 23.65 -8.03 8.63
N SER A 21 24.36 -7.24 9.43
CA SER A 21 24.74 -5.87 9.08
C SER A 21 25.60 -5.83 7.81
N LEU A 22 26.56 -6.76 7.68
CA LEU A 22 27.34 -6.91 6.45
C LEU A 22 26.45 -7.29 5.27
N ALA A 23 25.57 -8.27 5.44
CA ALA A 23 24.65 -8.73 4.42
C ALA A 23 23.73 -7.60 3.91
N GLU A 24 23.14 -6.83 4.82
CA GLU A 24 22.30 -5.68 4.48
C GLU A 24 23.09 -4.65 3.66
N PHE A 25 24.30 -4.30 4.09
CA PHE A 25 25.17 -3.39 3.35
C PHE A 25 25.48 -3.91 1.94
N LEU A 26 25.87 -5.18 1.80
CA LEU A 26 26.20 -5.77 0.50
C LEU A 26 24.98 -5.82 -0.43
N ALA A 27 23.79 -6.13 0.08
CA ALA A 27 22.56 -6.18 -0.70
C ALA A 27 22.06 -4.81 -1.15
N THR A 28 22.30 -3.75 -0.36
CA THR A 28 21.76 -2.40 -0.60
C THR A 28 22.76 -1.40 -1.20
N SER A 29 24.05 -1.74 -1.23
CA SER A 29 25.12 -0.87 -1.77
C SER A 29 25.20 -0.81 -3.30
N HIS A 30 24.35 -1.55 -4.02
CA HIS A 30 24.36 -1.68 -5.48
C HIS A 30 25.71 -2.14 -6.06
N LEU A 31 26.54 -2.80 -5.26
CA LEU A 31 27.79 -3.40 -5.71
C LEU A 31 27.53 -4.53 -6.70
N SER A 32 28.37 -4.62 -7.74
CA SER A 32 28.34 -5.76 -8.65
C SER A 32 28.72 -7.06 -7.92
N LYS A 33 28.24 -8.22 -8.39
CA LYS A 33 28.67 -9.53 -7.88
C LYS A 33 30.19 -9.68 -7.86
N GLY A 34 30.88 -9.20 -8.90
CA GLY A 34 32.35 -9.20 -8.97
C GLY A 34 33.00 -8.35 -7.88
N SER A 35 32.45 -7.18 -7.58
CA SER A 35 32.93 -6.32 -6.49
C SER A 35 32.74 -6.96 -5.12
N ILE A 36 31.61 -7.63 -4.90
CA ILE A 36 31.34 -8.40 -3.68
C ILE A 36 32.36 -9.54 -3.54
N ASP A 37 32.62 -10.30 -4.61
CA ASP A 37 33.66 -11.34 -4.61
C ASP A 37 35.06 -10.77 -4.32
N THR A 38 35.40 -9.61 -4.87
CA THR A 38 36.67 -8.93 -4.56
C THR A 38 36.75 -8.57 -3.08
N PHE A 39 35.68 -8.02 -2.50
CA PHE A 39 35.60 -7.70 -1.07
C PHE A 39 35.79 -8.96 -0.20
N LEU A 40 35.09 -10.05 -0.50
CA LEU A 40 35.17 -11.31 0.25
C LEU A 40 36.57 -11.96 0.18
N LYS A 41 37.39 -11.60 -0.83
CA LYS A 41 38.76 -12.09 -1.00
C LYS A 41 39.82 -11.22 -0.33
N THR A 42 39.45 -10.08 0.24
CA THR A 42 40.40 -9.19 0.93
C THR A 42 41.07 -9.90 2.11
N ALA A 43 42.31 -9.50 2.43
CA ALA A 43 43.02 -10.05 3.58
C ALA A 43 42.27 -9.82 4.90
N TRP A 44 41.52 -8.70 5.01
CA TRP A 44 40.72 -8.39 6.19
C TRP A 44 39.60 -9.40 6.44
N VAL A 45 38.86 -9.81 5.39
CA VAL A 45 37.82 -10.86 5.50
C VAL A 45 38.47 -12.21 5.80
N ARG A 46 39.55 -12.56 5.09
CA ARG A 46 40.22 -13.87 5.22
C ARG A 46 40.95 -14.07 6.57
N ASN A 47 41.32 -13.00 7.26
CA ASN A 47 42.05 -13.05 8.54
C ASN A 47 41.11 -13.00 9.76
N GLY A 48 39.98 -13.71 9.71
CA GLY A 48 39.12 -13.95 10.88
C GLY A 48 37.73 -13.30 10.86
N ASN A 49 37.41 -12.50 9.83
CA ASN A 49 36.09 -11.88 9.66
C ASN A 49 35.30 -12.55 8.51
N MET A 50 35.47 -13.87 8.33
CA MET A 50 34.82 -14.57 7.22
C MET A 50 33.33 -14.75 7.52
N PRO A 51 32.44 -14.21 6.67
CA PRO A 51 31.05 -14.57 6.74
C PRO A 51 30.88 -16.04 6.32
N THR A 52 29.72 -16.59 6.65
CA THR A 52 29.25 -17.93 6.30
C THR A 52 28.99 -18.11 4.79
N PHE A 53 29.22 -17.09 3.97
CA PHE A 53 29.24 -17.12 2.51
C PHE A 53 30.58 -16.57 1.99
N ASP A 54 31.18 -17.23 0.99
CA ASP A 54 32.50 -16.88 0.45
C ASP A 54 32.46 -16.36 -1.00
N THR A 55 31.26 -16.34 -1.60
CA THR A 55 31.00 -15.75 -2.93
C THR A 55 29.69 -14.97 -2.94
N ALA A 56 29.59 -14.02 -3.87
CA ALA A 56 28.37 -13.28 -4.13
C ALA A 56 27.22 -14.22 -4.53
N ASP A 57 27.49 -15.30 -5.27
CA ASP A 57 26.46 -16.25 -5.66
C ASP A 57 25.89 -17.03 -4.46
N LYS A 58 26.73 -17.50 -3.54
CA LYS A 58 26.24 -18.15 -2.30
C LYS A 58 25.50 -17.16 -1.40
N PHE A 59 25.92 -15.90 -1.39
CA PHE A 59 25.24 -14.83 -0.66
C PHE A 59 23.81 -14.61 -1.18
N PHE A 60 23.65 -14.39 -2.49
CA PHE A 60 22.32 -14.19 -3.09
C PHE A 60 21.47 -15.46 -3.07
N ASP A 61 22.05 -16.64 -3.31
CA ASP A 61 21.34 -17.92 -3.20
C ASP A 61 20.79 -18.15 -1.78
N ARG A 62 21.51 -17.71 -0.76
CA ARG A 62 21.01 -17.73 0.62
C ARG A 62 19.84 -16.77 0.83
N ILE A 63 19.94 -15.55 0.33
CA ILE A 63 18.85 -14.57 0.41
C ILE A 63 17.60 -15.16 -0.25
N ASP A 64 17.73 -15.65 -1.49
CA ASP A 64 16.61 -16.15 -2.29
C ASP A 64 15.96 -17.41 -1.68
N ARG A 65 16.75 -18.26 -1.02
CA ARG A 65 16.24 -19.51 -0.41
C ARG A 65 15.57 -19.31 0.94
N PHE A 66 16.07 -18.39 1.77
CA PHE A 66 15.70 -18.34 3.18
C PHE A 66 14.97 -17.07 3.60
N LEU A 67 15.14 -15.94 2.91
CA LEU A 67 14.35 -14.74 3.23
C LEU A 67 12.94 -14.87 2.63
N PRO A 68 11.92 -14.33 3.30
CA PRO A 68 10.56 -14.37 2.80
C PRO A 68 10.46 -13.59 1.48
N ASN A 69 9.79 -14.18 0.50
CA ASN A 69 9.46 -13.49 -0.73
C ASN A 69 8.46 -12.36 -0.45
N GLY A 70 8.66 -11.23 -1.15
CA GLY A 70 7.68 -10.15 -1.13
C GLY A 70 6.41 -10.48 -1.93
N PRO A 71 5.37 -9.64 -1.83
CA PRO A 71 4.15 -9.76 -2.64
C PRO A 71 4.51 -9.75 -4.13
N LYS A 72 3.86 -10.62 -4.92
CA LYS A 72 4.23 -10.83 -6.33
C LYS A 72 3.72 -9.70 -7.23
N TRP A 73 4.52 -9.34 -8.23
CA TRP A 73 4.10 -8.45 -9.30
C TRP A 73 3.31 -9.20 -10.37
N HIS A 74 2.21 -8.59 -10.78
CA HIS A 74 1.37 -8.99 -11.89
C HIS A 74 1.35 -7.89 -12.95
N CYS A 75 1.19 -8.28 -14.21
CA CYS A 75 0.99 -7.38 -15.32
C CYS A 75 -0.30 -7.76 -16.05
N LYS A 76 -1.15 -6.79 -16.34
CA LYS A 76 -2.40 -6.99 -17.08
C LYS A 76 -2.64 -5.87 -18.07
N GLU A 77 -2.97 -6.23 -19.29
CA GLU A 77 -3.43 -5.28 -20.30
C GLU A 77 -4.89 -4.89 -20.04
N ILE A 78 -5.18 -3.59 -20.05
CA ILE A 78 -6.50 -2.99 -19.88
C ILE A 78 -6.84 -2.20 -21.13
N THR A 79 -7.93 -2.57 -21.78
CA THR A 79 -8.45 -1.92 -22.99
C THR A 79 -9.83 -1.38 -22.71
N LEU A 80 -10.02 -0.07 -22.90
CA LEU A 80 -11.33 0.56 -22.79
C LEU A 80 -12.12 0.30 -24.09
N PRO A 81 -13.42 -0.07 -24.01
CA PRO A 81 -14.28 -0.21 -25.20
C PRO A 81 -14.28 1.04 -26.10
N GLU A 82 -14.12 2.21 -25.49
CA GLU A 82 -14.13 3.47 -26.19
C GLU A 82 -12.78 3.76 -26.87
N ALA A 83 -11.67 3.12 -26.46
CA ALA A 83 -10.35 3.29 -27.04
C ALA A 83 -9.68 1.93 -27.33
N PRO A 84 -10.25 1.12 -28.24
CA PRO A 84 -9.82 -0.27 -28.46
C PRO A 84 -8.40 -0.42 -29.03
N ASN A 85 -7.86 0.64 -29.65
CA ASN A 85 -6.53 0.65 -30.27
C ASN A 85 -5.43 1.24 -29.37
N GLU A 86 -5.76 1.52 -28.10
CA GLU A 86 -4.85 2.11 -27.11
C GLU A 86 -4.81 1.32 -25.79
N PRO A 87 -4.49 0.01 -25.83
CA PRO A 87 -4.36 -0.79 -24.60
C PRO A 87 -3.29 -0.21 -23.67
N GLN A 88 -3.52 -0.35 -22.36
CA GLN A 88 -2.61 0.13 -21.31
C GLN A 88 -2.20 -1.01 -20.39
N LEU A 89 -0.92 -1.04 -19.99
CA LEU A 89 -0.42 -2.03 -19.06
C LEU A 89 -0.60 -1.57 -17.62
N LEU A 90 -1.25 -2.40 -16.81
CA LEU A 90 -1.35 -2.27 -15.37
C LEU A 90 -0.35 -3.21 -14.70
N PHE A 91 0.59 -2.65 -13.94
CA PHE A 91 1.44 -3.42 -13.03
C PHE A 91 0.91 -3.30 -11.62
N TYR A 92 0.66 -4.42 -10.94
CA TYR A 92 0.06 -4.42 -9.61
C TYR A 92 0.50 -5.64 -8.79
N ARG A 93 0.31 -5.56 -7.47
CA ARG A 93 0.44 -6.68 -6.54
C ARG A 93 -0.90 -6.98 -5.91
N ASP A 94 -1.04 -8.18 -5.36
CA ASP A 94 -2.22 -8.52 -4.57
C ASP A 94 -2.21 -7.71 -3.24
N PRO A 95 -3.28 -6.96 -2.93
CA PRO A 95 -3.34 -6.16 -1.70
C PRO A 95 -3.35 -6.99 -0.42
N ILE A 96 -3.88 -8.22 -0.44
CA ILE A 96 -3.88 -9.13 0.71
C ILE A 96 -2.47 -9.66 0.95
N GLU A 97 -1.74 -10.04 -0.10
CA GLU A 97 -0.32 -10.39 0.03
C GLU A 97 0.50 -9.21 0.59
N CYS A 98 0.20 -7.98 0.16
CA CYS A 98 0.86 -6.78 0.69
C CYS A 98 0.59 -6.57 2.18
N LEU A 99 -0.66 -6.71 2.62
CA LEU A 99 -1.02 -6.57 4.04
C LEU A 99 -0.44 -7.71 4.89
N GLN A 100 -0.41 -8.93 4.36
CA GLN A 100 0.26 -10.07 5.00
C GLN A 100 1.75 -9.80 5.19
N PHE A 101 2.44 -9.32 4.16
CA PHE A 101 3.87 -8.98 4.24
C PHE A 101 4.13 -7.89 5.28
N LEU A 102 3.30 -6.84 5.31
CA LEU A 102 3.39 -5.80 6.35
C LEU A 102 3.19 -6.39 7.75
N SER A 103 2.23 -7.30 7.93
CA SER A 103 1.95 -7.93 9.22
C SER A 103 3.12 -8.76 9.76
N GLN A 104 3.95 -9.30 8.88
CA GLN A 104 5.12 -10.11 9.26
C GLN A 104 6.37 -9.29 9.57
N SER A 105 6.32 -7.96 9.45
CA SER A 105 7.50 -7.12 9.66
C SER A 105 7.88 -7.07 11.15
N PRO A 106 9.12 -7.46 11.51
CA PRO A 106 9.63 -7.25 12.87
C PRO A 106 9.57 -5.79 13.32
N ALA A 107 9.62 -4.86 12.37
CA ALA A 107 9.61 -3.42 12.65
C ALA A 107 8.30 -2.95 13.31
N PHE A 108 7.23 -3.76 13.27
CA PHE A 108 5.93 -3.44 13.88
C PHE A 108 5.59 -4.32 15.08
N ASP A 109 6.53 -5.15 15.55
CA ASP A 109 6.31 -5.95 16.76
C ASP A 109 6.03 -5.03 17.96
N GLY A 110 4.95 -5.32 18.69
CA GLY A 110 4.44 -4.45 19.77
C GLY A 110 3.72 -3.17 19.31
N HIS A 111 3.66 -2.91 18.00
CA HIS A 111 3.08 -1.69 17.41
C HIS A 111 1.88 -1.97 16.48
N GLN A 112 1.34 -3.18 16.54
CA GLN A 112 0.12 -3.55 15.83
C GLN A 112 -1.06 -3.69 16.81
N VAL A 113 -2.23 -3.19 16.40
CA VAL A 113 -3.45 -3.23 17.17
C VAL A 113 -4.53 -4.00 16.41
N TYR A 114 -5.20 -4.93 17.09
CA TYR A 114 -6.13 -5.88 16.48
C TYR A 114 -7.56 -5.77 17.04
N SER A 115 -7.85 -4.72 17.81
CA SER A 115 -9.17 -4.53 18.41
C SER A 115 -9.51 -3.04 18.53
N PRO A 116 -10.79 -2.69 18.39
CA PRO A 116 -11.22 -1.32 18.56
C PRO A 116 -11.17 -0.92 20.04
N VAL A 117 -10.92 0.36 20.32
CA VAL A 117 -10.77 0.88 21.68
C VAL A 117 -11.62 2.12 21.91
N LYS A 118 -12.11 2.30 23.14
CA LYS A 118 -12.92 3.45 23.51
C LYS A 118 -12.21 4.28 24.58
N TYR A 119 -11.79 5.49 24.21
CA TYR A 119 -11.23 6.46 25.16
C TYR A 119 -12.25 7.55 25.50
N PHE A 120 -12.28 7.92 26.77
CA PHE A 120 -13.11 9.00 27.30
C PHE A 120 -12.25 9.88 28.21
N SER A 121 -12.46 11.20 28.14
CA SER A 121 -11.72 12.15 28.98
C SER A 121 -12.34 12.32 30.37
N ASP A 122 -13.52 11.75 30.58
CA ASP A 122 -14.26 11.78 31.84
C ASP A 122 -14.62 10.37 32.29
N SER A 123 -14.92 10.23 33.59
CA SER A 123 -15.31 8.96 34.22
C SER A 123 -16.70 8.49 33.80
N GLU A 124 -17.56 9.41 33.37
CA GLU A 124 -18.95 9.18 33.02
C GLU A 124 -19.12 8.58 31.60
N GLY A 125 -18.08 8.62 30.76
CA GLY A 125 -18.11 8.13 29.38
C GLY A 125 -18.82 9.07 28.40
N ASN A 126 -18.94 10.36 28.71
CA ASN A 126 -19.70 11.32 27.91
C ASN A 126 -18.84 12.00 26.83
N ASN A 127 -17.58 12.30 27.15
CA ASN A 127 -16.68 13.01 26.25
C ASN A 127 -15.72 12.04 25.57
N ARG A 128 -16.05 11.72 24.31
CA ARG A 128 -15.31 10.80 23.47
C ARG A 128 -13.98 11.39 23.01
N VAL A 129 -12.90 10.61 23.14
CA VAL A 129 -11.56 10.96 22.62
C VAL A 129 -11.20 10.04 21.47
N TYR A 130 -10.77 10.63 20.35
CA TYR A 130 -10.28 9.94 19.16
C TYR A 130 -8.79 10.21 18.98
N GLY A 131 -8.04 9.20 18.56
CA GLY A 131 -6.61 9.29 18.26
C GLY A 131 -6.24 8.37 17.10
N GLU A 132 -5.95 7.11 17.42
CA GLU A 132 -5.66 6.06 16.43
C GLU A 132 -6.93 5.61 15.69
N ILE A 133 -6.76 5.00 14.51
CA ILE A 133 -7.89 4.54 13.69
C ILE A 133 -8.77 3.51 14.40
N ASN A 134 -8.21 2.71 15.32
CA ASN A 134 -8.97 1.75 16.14
C ASN A 134 -9.85 2.41 17.22
N SER A 135 -9.66 3.70 17.50
CA SER A 135 -10.55 4.49 18.36
C SER A 135 -11.78 5.05 17.62
N GLY A 136 -11.75 5.03 16.28
CA GLY A 136 -12.79 5.58 15.42
C GLY A 136 -14.05 4.73 15.35
N ASP A 137 -15.21 5.38 15.19
CA ASP A 137 -16.52 4.71 15.20
C ASP A 137 -16.68 3.69 14.08
N ALA A 138 -16.03 3.90 12.93
CA ALA A 138 -16.06 2.96 11.82
C ALA A 138 -15.50 1.58 12.21
N TRP A 139 -14.34 1.52 12.87
CA TRP A 139 -13.76 0.24 13.32
C TRP A 139 -14.70 -0.42 14.33
N HIS A 140 -15.21 0.33 15.31
CA HIS A 140 -16.20 -0.18 16.28
C HIS A 140 -17.42 -0.79 15.59
N TYR A 141 -18.00 -0.08 14.62
CA TYR A 141 -19.13 -0.56 13.85
C TYR A 141 -18.80 -1.86 13.11
N TYR A 142 -17.72 -1.88 12.32
CA TYR A 142 -17.35 -3.09 11.58
C TYR A 142 -17.07 -4.28 12.48
N GLN A 143 -16.33 -4.06 13.59
CA GLN A 143 -16.06 -5.12 14.56
C GLN A 143 -17.34 -5.68 15.19
N SER A 144 -18.34 -4.82 15.47
CA SER A 144 -19.63 -5.27 16.00
C SER A 144 -20.44 -6.13 15.02
N VAL A 145 -20.24 -5.93 13.71
CA VAL A 145 -20.93 -6.69 12.66
C VAL A 145 -20.27 -8.05 12.42
N ILE A 146 -18.94 -8.11 12.44
CA ILE A 146 -18.18 -9.35 12.12
C ILE A 146 -18.02 -10.28 13.32
N GLY A 147 -18.14 -9.77 14.55
CA GLY A 147 -18.02 -10.56 15.78
C GLY A 147 -16.59 -10.63 16.34
N PRO A 148 -16.39 -11.31 17.48
CA PRO A 148 -15.10 -11.31 18.21
C PRO A 148 -14.06 -12.28 17.64
N GLU A 149 -14.46 -13.26 16.84
CA GLU A 149 -13.56 -14.30 16.27
C GLU A 149 -12.72 -13.79 15.09
N GLU A 150 -13.08 -12.63 14.54
CA GLU A 150 -12.41 -11.99 13.42
C GLU A 150 -11.87 -10.62 13.87
N THR A 151 -10.80 -10.13 13.26
CA THR A 151 -10.28 -8.78 13.49
C THR A 151 -10.43 -7.92 12.25
N VAL A 152 -10.78 -6.65 12.44
CA VAL A 152 -10.75 -5.67 11.36
C VAL A 152 -9.30 -5.32 11.00
N ASN A 153 -9.01 -5.30 9.70
CA ASN A 153 -7.76 -4.81 9.13
C ASN A 153 -8.04 -3.67 8.14
N PRO A 154 -7.96 -2.41 8.57
CA PRO A 154 -8.24 -1.29 7.69
C PRO A 154 -7.11 -1.14 6.68
N ALA A 155 -7.38 -1.25 5.38
CA ALA A 155 -6.42 -0.95 4.34
C ALA A 155 -6.37 0.57 4.10
N ILE A 156 -5.19 1.16 4.16
CA ILE A 156 -4.96 2.59 3.91
C ILE A 156 -4.18 2.70 2.61
N PHE A 157 -4.76 3.33 1.61
CA PHE A 157 -4.08 3.58 0.34
C PHE A 157 -3.49 4.98 0.34
N ALA A 158 -2.40 5.17 -0.38
CA ALA A 158 -1.84 6.47 -0.65
C ALA A 158 -1.46 6.56 -2.12
N SER A 159 -1.77 7.67 -2.77
CA SER A 159 -1.22 7.98 -4.10
C SER A 159 -0.36 9.23 -3.99
N ASP A 160 0.70 9.25 -4.78
CA ASP A 160 1.50 10.45 -5.00
C ASP A 160 1.94 10.44 -6.46
N ALA A 161 1.44 11.41 -7.24
CA ALA A 161 1.70 11.52 -8.66
C ALA A 161 3.17 11.85 -8.90
N THR A 162 3.99 10.82 -9.02
CA THR A 162 5.42 10.99 -9.36
C THR A 162 5.61 11.10 -10.86
N HIS A 163 6.34 12.13 -11.28
CA HIS A 163 6.87 12.18 -12.64
C HIS A 163 7.97 11.11 -12.77
N VAL A 164 7.65 9.98 -13.39
CA VAL A 164 8.68 8.99 -13.74
C VAL A 164 9.59 9.62 -14.80
N THR A 165 10.84 9.86 -14.43
CA THR A 165 11.86 10.31 -15.37
C THR A 165 12.18 9.18 -16.36
N ASN A 166 11.76 9.36 -17.62
CA ASN A 166 12.36 8.85 -18.86
C ASN A 166 12.83 7.37 -18.90
N PHE A 167 12.06 6.41 -18.38
CA PHE A 167 12.26 5.01 -18.77
C PHE A 167 11.37 4.65 -19.95
N SER A 168 11.96 4.76 -21.15
CA SER A 168 11.49 4.21 -22.43
C SER A 168 10.01 4.45 -22.79
N GLY A 169 9.72 5.67 -23.25
CA GLY A 169 8.42 6.04 -23.82
C GLY A 169 7.72 7.12 -22.99
N ASP A 170 6.85 7.88 -23.63
CA ASP A 170 6.11 9.04 -23.10
C ASP A 170 5.06 8.67 -22.00
N GLY A 171 5.27 7.56 -21.29
CA GLY A 171 4.36 6.95 -20.33
C GLY A 171 4.52 7.55 -18.94
N LYS A 172 3.49 8.26 -18.49
CA LYS A 172 3.34 8.62 -17.07
C LYS A 172 2.59 7.49 -16.36
N VAL A 173 2.99 7.17 -15.14
CA VAL A 173 2.25 6.25 -14.27
C VAL A 173 2.08 6.88 -12.90
N HIS A 174 0.96 6.62 -12.23
CA HIS A 174 0.71 7.08 -10.87
C HIS A 174 0.89 5.90 -9.91
N PRO A 175 1.91 5.92 -9.03
CA PRO A 175 2.06 4.88 -8.03
C PRO A 175 0.96 4.96 -6.97
N VAL A 176 0.45 3.81 -6.56
CA VAL A 176 -0.45 3.65 -5.42
C VAL A 176 0.26 2.78 -4.40
N TYR A 177 0.28 3.21 -3.16
CA TYR A 177 0.83 2.51 -2.01
C TYR A 177 -0.28 1.99 -1.11
N ILE A 178 0.01 0.95 -0.33
CA ILE A 178 -0.87 0.35 0.66
C ILE A 178 -0.16 0.25 2.01
N SER A 179 -0.91 0.50 3.07
CA SER A 179 -0.54 0.27 4.47
C SER A 179 -1.71 -0.35 5.22
N SER A 180 -1.44 -0.85 6.43
CA SER A 180 -2.47 -1.33 7.35
C SER A 180 -2.73 -0.30 8.44
N GLY A 181 -4.00 -0.08 8.75
CA GLY A 181 -4.48 0.67 9.90
C GLY A 181 -4.29 -0.07 11.22
N GLN A 182 -3.90 -1.34 11.20
CA GLN A 182 -3.49 -2.05 12.42
C GLN A 182 -2.13 -1.55 12.93
N ILE A 183 -1.29 -0.99 12.06
CA ILE A 183 -0.02 -0.38 12.47
C ILE A 183 -0.31 0.96 13.14
N GLN A 184 0.31 1.26 14.28
CA GLN A 184 0.16 2.57 14.94
C GLN A 184 0.60 3.74 14.04
N ALA A 185 -0.06 4.88 14.13
CA ALA A 185 0.16 5.99 13.19
C ALA A 185 1.57 6.60 13.29
N ASP A 186 2.11 6.73 14.48
CA ASP A 186 3.45 7.23 14.75
C ASP A 186 4.55 6.33 14.15
N ILE A 187 4.35 5.02 14.19
CA ILE A 187 5.24 4.05 13.53
C ILE A 187 5.04 4.08 12.02
N ARG A 188 3.80 4.21 11.54
CA ARG A 188 3.48 4.23 10.11
C ARG A 188 4.10 5.44 9.38
N ILE A 189 4.24 6.58 10.05
CA ILE A 189 4.79 7.81 9.46
C ILE A 189 6.33 7.81 9.42
N GLN A 190 6.99 6.94 10.20
CA GLN A 190 8.45 6.87 10.22
C GLN A 190 9.00 6.35 8.88
N PRO A 191 9.81 7.14 8.13
CA PRO A 191 10.29 6.74 6.81
C PRO A 191 11.14 5.46 6.82
N ASN A 192 11.91 5.25 7.90
CA ASN A 192 12.78 4.08 8.05
C ASN A 192 12.03 2.78 8.39
N ARG A 193 10.74 2.86 8.79
CA ARG A 193 9.93 1.68 9.17
C ARG A 193 9.26 0.99 8.00
N ARG A 194 9.30 1.58 6.79
CA ARG A 194 8.76 0.99 5.54
C ARG A 194 7.32 0.47 5.70
N ALA A 195 6.46 1.24 6.37
CA ALA A 195 5.07 0.87 6.65
C ALA A 195 4.11 1.03 5.47
N PHE A 196 4.61 1.49 4.31
CA PHE A 196 3.89 1.54 3.05
C PHE A 196 4.59 0.67 2.01
N LEU A 197 3.81 -0.14 1.30
CA LEU A 197 4.27 -0.91 0.14
C LEU A 197 3.66 -0.36 -1.13
N LEU A 198 4.43 -0.29 -2.21
CA LEU A 198 3.90 0.08 -3.52
C LEU A 198 2.97 -1.01 -4.07
N LEU A 199 1.68 -0.75 -4.12
CA LEU A 199 0.64 -1.68 -4.56
C LEU A 199 0.55 -1.80 -6.08
N CYS A 200 0.49 -0.67 -6.81
CA CYS A 200 0.36 -0.69 -8.26
C CYS A 200 0.86 0.60 -8.92
N TYR A 201 1.02 0.53 -10.24
CA TYR A 201 1.24 1.68 -11.12
C TYR A 201 0.00 1.87 -11.99
N LEU A 202 -0.78 2.91 -11.72
CA LEU A 202 -1.93 3.27 -12.54
C LEU A 202 -1.44 3.93 -13.84
N PRO A 203 -1.83 3.43 -15.02
CA PRO A 203 -1.41 4.02 -16.28
C PRO A 203 -2.06 5.39 -16.50
N VAL A 204 -1.28 6.34 -17.04
CA VAL A 204 -1.77 7.64 -17.50
C VAL A 204 -1.70 7.69 -19.01
N CYS A 205 -2.86 7.81 -19.65
CA CYS A 205 -2.98 7.84 -21.10
C CYS A 205 -3.67 9.12 -21.56
N LYS A 206 -3.09 9.78 -22.56
CA LYS A 206 -3.69 10.96 -23.21
C LYS A 206 -4.74 10.58 -24.27
N PHE A 207 -4.88 9.30 -24.60
CA PHE A 207 -5.77 8.77 -25.63
C PHE A 207 -5.63 9.53 -26.96
N SER A 208 -4.39 9.62 -27.47
CA SER A 208 -4.03 10.46 -28.61
C SER A 208 -4.32 9.82 -29.96
N LYS A 209 -4.50 8.49 -30.03
CA LYS A 209 -4.87 7.80 -31.27
C LYS A 209 -6.38 7.85 -31.54
N ARG A 210 -7.17 8.24 -30.53
CA ARG A 210 -8.61 8.47 -30.68
C ARG A 210 -8.88 9.76 -31.47
N GLN A 211 -9.69 9.65 -32.52
CA GLN A 211 -10.26 10.81 -33.19
C GLN A 211 -11.43 11.36 -32.36
N TYR A 212 -11.38 12.66 -32.07
CA TYR A 212 -12.42 13.38 -31.34
C TYR A 212 -13.30 14.15 -32.34
N PRO A 213 -14.63 13.97 -32.31
CA PRO A 213 -15.54 14.64 -33.26
C PRO A 213 -15.53 16.17 -33.22
N SER A 214 -15.09 16.78 -32.11
CA SER A 214 -15.00 18.24 -31.96
C SER A 214 -13.84 18.65 -31.05
N ILE A 215 -13.38 19.90 -31.18
CA ILE A 215 -12.34 20.50 -30.32
C ILE A 215 -12.77 20.48 -28.84
N THR A 216 -14.05 20.74 -28.56
CA THR A 216 -14.59 20.70 -27.20
C THR A 216 -14.51 19.29 -26.62
N GLN A 217 -14.86 18.27 -27.40
CA GLN A 217 -14.75 16.88 -26.97
C GLN A 217 -13.29 16.43 -26.82
N ALA A 218 -12.38 16.93 -27.65
CA ALA A 218 -10.95 16.67 -27.53
C ALA A 218 -10.34 17.21 -26.22
N LYS A 219 -10.96 18.23 -25.59
CA LYS A 219 -10.52 18.76 -24.29
C LYS A 219 -11.06 17.96 -23.10
N VAL A 220 -12.30 17.45 -23.18
CA VAL A 220 -13.00 16.86 -22.03
C VAL A 220 -12.91 15.33 -21.99
N LEU A 221 -13.03 14.67 -23.15
CA LEU A 221 -13.10 13.21 -23.21
C LEU A 221 -11.82 12.50 -22.74
N PRO A 222 -10.59 12.99 -23.01
CA PRO A 222 -9.39 12.35 -22.47
C PRO A 222 -9.40 12.21 -20.95
N GLY A 223 -9.82 13.25 -20.22
CA GLY A 223 -9.93 13.20 -18.75
C GLY A 223 -10.95 12.17 -18.27
N ARG A 224 -12.10 12.07 -18.94
CA ARG A 224 -13.12 11.05 -18.64
C ARG A 224 -12.64 9.62 -18.94
N LEU A 225 -11.92 9.44 -20.05
CA LEU A 225 -11.31 8.16 -20.39
C LEU A 225 -10.21 7.79 -19.39
N GLN A 226 -9.43 8.76 -18.92
CA GLN A 226 -8.43 8.54 -17.87
C GLN A 226 -9.10 8.10 -16.56
N ALA A 227 -10.18 8.74 -16.14
CA ALA A 227 -10.95 8.29 -14.97
C ALA A 227 -11.49 6.86 -15.17
N ARG A 228 -12.09 6.56 -16.33
CA ARG A 228 -12.57 5.21 -16.67
C ARG A 228 -11.45 4.16 -16.63
N LEU A 229 -10.27 4.49 -17.18
CA LEU A 229 -9.09 3.64 -17.15
C LEU A 229 -8.64 3.38 -15.71
N THR A 230 -8.56 4.43 -14.88
CA THR A 230 -8.23 4.31 -13.46
C THR A 230 -9.20 3.38 -12.75
N HIS A 231 -10.52 3.56 -12.91
CA HIS A 231 -11.51 2.67 -12.29
C HIS A 231 -11.45 1.23 -12.82
N ALA A 232 -11.19 1.03 -14.12
CA ALA A 232 -11.01 -0.30 -14.70
C ALA A 232 -9.79 -1.01 -14.09
N CYS A 233 -8.68 -0.28 -13.87
CA CYS A 233 -7.50 -0.79 -13.19
C CYS A 233 -7.79 -1.10 -11.72
N LEU A 234 -8.42 -0.17 -10.99
CA LEU A 234 -8.76 -0.37 -9.57
C LEU A 234 -9.72 -1.54 -9.36
N LYS A 235 -10.64 -1.81 -10.29
CA LYS A 235 -11.50 -3.00 -10.25
C LYS A 235 -10.69 -4.31 -10.28
N VAL A 236 -9.54 -4.33 -10.96
CA VAL A 236 -8.61 -5.46 -10.96
C VAL A 236 -7.86 -5.53 -9.63
N VAL A 237 -7.23 -4.43 -9.22
CA VAL A 237 -6.39 -4.39 -8.01
C VAL A 237 -7.19 -4.67 -6.73
N LEU A 238 -8.39 -4.12 -6.61
CA LEU A 238 -9.23 -4.24 -5.41
C LEU A 238 -10.04 -5.52 -5.34
N LYS A 239 -9.89 -6.45 -6.30
CA LYS A 239 -10.69 -7.67 -6.37
C LYS A 239 -10.59 -8.49 -5.09
N THR A 240 -9.38 -8.86 -4.68
CA THR A 240 -9.15 -9.69 -3.48
C THR A 240 -9.42 -8.93 -2.18
N LEU A 241 -9.23 -7.61 -2.17
CA LEU A 241 -9.62 -6.75 -1.05
C LEU A 241 -11.15 -6.75 -0.84
N LYS A 242 -11.93 -6.69 -1.93
CA LYS A 242 -13.40 -6.80 -1.86
C LYS A 242 -13.84 -8.16 -1.32
N GLU A 243 -13.17 -9.23 -1.73
CA GLU A 243 -13.44 -10.58 -1.21
C GLU A 243 -13.10 -10.68 0.28
N ALA A 244 -11.96 -10.15 0.71
CA ALA A 244 -11.51 -10.13 2.11
C ALA A 244 -12.37 -9.25 3.04
N GLY A 245 -13.10 -8.27 2.49
CA GLY A 245 -14.13 -7.55 3.23
C GLY A 245 -15.36 -8.40 3.53
N ASN A 246 -15.66 -9.38 2.69
CA ASN A 246 -16.84 -10.25 2.79
C ASN A 246 -16.55 -11.63 3.42
N LYS A 247 -15.30 -12.09 3.38
CA LYS A 247 -14.84 -13.32 4.02
C LYS A 247 -13.50 -13.06 4.69
N ALA A 248 -13.38 -13.43 5.95
CA ALA A 248 -12.11 -13.27 6.65
C ALA A 248 -10.99 -14.10 6.00
N VAL A 249 -9.79 -13.54 5.99
CA VAL A 249 -8.57 -14.15 5.48
C VAL A 249 -7.56 -14.35 6.62
N PRO A 250 -6.89 -15.51 6.73
CA PRO A 250 -5.87 -15.70 7.76
C PRO A 250 -4.69 -14.78 7.46
N MET A 251 -4.20 -14.07 8.47
CA MET A 251 -2.93 -13.36 8.41
C MET A 251 -2.08 -13.68 9.63
N VAL A 252 -0.80 -13.87 9.38
CA VAL A 252 0.20 -14.23 10.42
C VAL A 252 1.06 -13.01 10.70
N ASN A 253 1.24 -12.66 11.97
CA ASN A 253 2.15 -11.57 12.34
C ASN A 253 3.61 -12.05 12.46
N PHE A 254 4.52 -11.13 12.76
CA PHE A 254 5.94 -11.45 12.97
C PHE A 254 6.17 -12.59 13.99
N ARG A 255 5.37 -12.66 15.05
CA ARG A 255 5.47 -13.68 16.12
C ARG A 255 4.91 -15.05 15.73
N GLY A 256 4.38 -15.21 14.51
CA GLY A 256 3.73 -16.44 14.08
C GLY A 256 2.29 -16.59 14.56
N GLU A 257 1.69 -15.53 15.13
CA GLU A 257 0.31 -15.56 15.58
C GLU A 257 -0.63 -15.32 14.39
N GLU A 258 -1.49 -16.30 14.11
CA GLU A 258 -2.50 -16.21 13.07
C GLU A 258 -3.78 -15.53 13.59
N ARG A 259 -4.35 -14.64 12.78
CA ARG A 259 -5.63 -13.98 13.03
C ARG A 259 -6.49 -13.97 11.77
N MET A 260 -7.80 -14.17 11.93
CA MET A 260 -8.75 -14.06 10.82
C MET A 260 -9.09 -12.59 10.59
N ASN A 261 -8.66 -12.03 9.46
CA ASN A 261 -8.74 -10.60 9.16
C ASN A 261 -9.86 -10.28 8.17
N ARG A 262 -10.69 -9.28 8.50
CA ARG A 262 -11.65 -8.63 7.60
C ARG A 262 -11.05 -7.35 7.07
N VAL A 263 -10.76 -7.31 5.77
CA VAL A 263 -10.06 -6.19 5.15
C VAL A 263 -11.04 -5.27 4.44
N PHE A 264 -10.99 -3.97 4.72
CA PHE A 264 -11.74 -2.97 3.95
C PHE A 264 -10.87 -1.75 3.66
N LEU A 265 -11.17 -1.06 2.55
CA LEU A 265 -10.52 0.21 2.23
C LEU A 265 -11.03 1.27 3.20
N ALA A 266 -10.17 1.70 4.11
CA ALA A 266 -10.51 2.58 5.21
C ALA A 266 -10.17 4.04 4.94
N ALA A 267 -9.14 4.29 4.13
CA ALA A 267 -8.74 5.64 3.73
C ALA A 267 -7.95 5.62 2.43
N TRP A 268 -8.03 6.72 1.67
CA TRP A 268 -7.16 6.99 0.54
C TRP A 268 -6.50 8.37 0.73
N LEU A 269 -5.21 8.36 1.05
CA LEU A 269 -4.38 9.56 1.19
C LEU A 269 -4.02 10.07 -0.21
N SER A 270 -4.58 11.21 -0.58
CA SER A 270 -4.42 11.77 -1.93
C SER A 270 -4.60 13.28 -1.89
N ASP A 271 -3.92 13.97 -2.78
CA ASP A 271 -4.10 15.40 -3.00
C ASP A 271 -5.41 15.70 -3.74
N LYS A 272 -5.71 16.98 -4.01
CA LYS A 272 -6.98 17.35 -4.61
C LYS A 272 -7.17 16.83 -6.04
N GLU A 273 -6.09 16.77 -6.83
CA GLU A 273 -6.16 16.32 -8.22
C GLU A 273 -6.44 14.82 -8.29
N GLU A 274 -5.74 14.04 -7.47
CA GLU A 274 -5.94 12.61 -7.34
C GLU A 274 -7.31 12.25 -6.76
N GLN A 275 -7.77 12.99 -5.74
CA GLN A 275 -9.13 12.86 -5.22
C GLN A 275 -10.18 13.06 -6.32
N ASN A 276 -9.99 14.06 -7.19
CA ASN A 276 -10.89 14.29 -8.31
C ASN A 276 -10.82 13.15 -9.33
N LEU A 277 -9.64 12.62 -9.63
CA LEU A 277 -9.48 11.47 -10.52
C LEU A 277 -10.21 10.23 -9.98
N LEU A 278 -10.03 9.92 -8.69
CA LEU A 278 -10.67 8.78 -8.01
C LEU A 278 -12.19 8.92 -7.90
N ALA A 279 -12.69 10.14 -7.78
CA ALA A 279 -14.12 10.45 -7.75
C ALA A 279 -14.72 10.70 -9.16
N ALA A 280 -13.89 10.65 -10.21
CA ALA A 280 -14.25 11.00 -11.58
C ALA A 280 -14.85 12.43 -11.73
N LEU A 281 -14.31 13.39 -10.97
CA LEU A 281 -14.72 14.79 -10.95
C LEU A 281 -13.80 15.69 -11.79
N GLY A 282 -14.30 16.87 -12.16
CA GLY A 282 -13.52 17.88 -12.88
C GLY A 282 -12.53 18.64 -11.99
N ALA A 283 -11.53 19.26 -12.60
CA ALA A 283 -10.66 20.23 -11.93
C ALA A 283 -11.53 21.40 -11.43
N ASN A 284 -11.50 21.69 -10.13
CA ASN A 284 -12.36 22.64 -9.39
C ASN A 284 -13.68 22.10 -8.82
N SER A 285 -13.92 20.79 -8.83
CA SER A 285 -15.06 20.20 -8.10
C SER A 285 -14.67 19.83 -6.68
N CYS A 286 -15.61 19.89 -5.73
CA CYS A 286 -15.38 19.39 -4.37
C CYS A 286 -15.72 17.89 -4.26
N THR A 287 -14.86 17.10 -3.62
CA THR A 287 -15.08 15.66 -3.38
C THR A 287 -16.02 15.40 -2.20
N THR A 288 -16.27 16.43 -1.39
CA THR A 288 -17.06 16.35 -0.17
C THR A 288 -18.29 17.25 -0.20
N CYS A 289 -18.54 18.00 -1.29
CA CYS A 289 -19.77 18.78 -1.39
C CYS A 289 -20.24 19.02 -2.82
N PHE A 290 -21.47 19.51 -2.91
CA PHE A 290 -22.10 19.97 -4.14
C PHE A 290 -21.80 21.44 -4.46
N ALA A 291 -20.83 22.07 -3.80
CA ALA A 291 -20.47 23.45 -4.11
C ALA A 291 -19.88 23.53 -5.52
N GLU A 292 -20.46 24.41 -6.33
CA GLU A 292 -19.91 24.79 -7.63
C GLU A 292 -19.00 26.01 -7.47
N MET A 293 -18.31 26.40 -8.54
CA MET A 293 -17.38 27.53 -8.53
C MET A 293 -18.05 28.83 -8.06
N GLU A 294 -19.33 28.99 -8.37
CA GLU A 294 -20.16 30.14 -7.98
C GLU A 294 -20.46 30.18 -6.47
N ASN A 295 -20.42 29.04 -5.79
CA ASN A 295 -20.65 28.94 -4.35
C ASN A 295 -19.38 29.11 -3.52
N LEU A 296 -18.20 29.19 -4.16
CA LEU A 296 -16.93 29.38 -3.47
C LEU A 296 -16.87 30.81 -2.88
N GLY A 297 -16.82 30.89 -1.55
CA GLY A 297 -16.83 32.18 -0.81
C GLY A 297 -18.16 32.47 -0.10
N GLU A 298 -19.19 31.63 -0.28
CA GLU A 298 -20.43 31.76 0.49
C GLU A 298 -20.23 31.39 1.98
N PRO A 299 -20.87 32.13 2.91
CA PRO A 299 -20.68 31.93 4.34
C PRO A 299 -21.27 30.61 4.88
N ARG A 300 -22.10 29.92 4.08
CA ARG A 300 -22.66 28.61 4.43
C ARG A 300 -22.03 27.53 3.58
N PRO A 301 -21.21 26.63 4.15
CA PRO A 301 -20.70 25.50 3.39
C PRO A 301 -21.86 24.57 3.07
N LEU A 302 -22.13 24.36 1.77
CA LEU A 302 -22.95 23.25 1.30
C LEU A 302 -22.18 21.97 1.71
N ARG A 303 -22.48 21.34 2.85
CA ARG A 303 -21.80 20.11 3.28
C ARG A 303 -22.66 18.92 2.93
N VAL A 304 -22.06 17.82 2.47
CA VAL A 304 -22.73 16.51 2.58
C VAL A 304 -22.74 16.08 4.04
N SER A 305 -23.83 15.48 4.50
CA SER A 305 -24.00 14.98 5.86
C SER A 305 -23.17 13.73 6.19
N ARG A 306 -22.40 13.22 5.22
CA ARG A 306 -21.56 12.03 5.36
C ARG A 306 -20.16 12.36 4.84
N CYS A 307 -19.19 12.56 5.73
CA CYS A 307 -17.78 12.65 5.35
C CYS A 307 -17.45 11.50 4.39
N ILE A 308 -17.30 11.83 3.11
CA ILE A 308 -16.64 10.97 2.14
C ILE A 308 -15.16 11.06 2.51
N ILE A 309 -14.74 10.28 3.51
CA ILE A 309 -13.55 9.46 3.27
C ILE A 309 -13.87 8.80 1.94
N ILE A 310 -13.00 8.93 0.93
CA ILE A 310 -13.22 8.33 -0.39
C ILE A 310 -13.19 6.80 -0.22
N ILE A 311 -14.26 6.26 0.35
CA ILE A 311 -14.76 4.92 0.17
C ILE A 311 -15.35 5.03 -1.23
N VAL A 312 -14.52 4.77 -2.23
CA VAL A 312 -15.04 4.46 -3.55
C VAL A 312 -16.00 3.29 -3.31
N TYR A 313 -17.31 3.56 -3.34
CA TYR A 313 -18.34 2.52 -3.33
C TYR A 313 -18.18 1.76 -4.65
N ILE A 314 -17.23 0.82 -4.72
CA ILE A 314 -17.18 -0.19 -5.78
C ILE A 314 -18.14 -1.32 -5.41
N TYR A 315 -19.41 -0.96 -5.27
CA TYR A 315 -20.52 -1.89 -5.13
C TYR A 315 -21.67 -1.43 -6.02
N THR A 316 -21.48 -1.65 -7.32
CA THR A 316 -22.52 -2.12 -8.26
C THR A 316 -21.84 -3.01 -9.28
#